data_AF-A0A2X0SW17-F1
#
_entry.id   AF-A0A2X0SW17-F1
#
_cell.length_a   1.000
_cell.length_b   1.000
_cell.length_c   1.000
_cell.angle_alpha   90.00
_cell.angle_beta   90.00
_cell.angle_gamma   90.00
#
_symmetry.space_group_name_H-M   'P 1'
#
loop_
_entity.id
_entity.type
_entity.pdbx_description
1 polymer ?
#
loop_
_entity_poly.entity_id
_entity_poly.type
_entity_poly.pdbx_seq_one_letter_code
_entity_poly.pdbx_strand_id
1 'polypeptide(L)'
;MFNSSTGDADFLKEGASLGFYWYGSRKTIYVPELENVEIAKVYLYIGQFKNSNKFINNLSIRGLNLMKNNVSVWSDIPNRYAAGSVIEIDMENDKIFTNGVATNKDFIKGGNFFSLPPGESTLLINQSAFNHTPPQVELTWKENYL
;
A
#
# COMPACT_ATOMS: atom_id res chain seq x y z
N MET A 1 -17.98 6.74 20.42
CA MET A 1 -16.94 7.09 21.41
C MET A 1 -15.78 6.13 21.21
N PHE A 2 -14.57 6.65 21.05
CA PHE A 2 -13.36 5.82 20.92
C PHE A 2 -13.09 5.04 22.22
N ASN A 3 -12.70 3.78 22.09
CA ASN A 3 -12.35 2.87 23.18
C ASN A 3 -11.33 1.82 22.67
N SER A 4 -11.05 0.81 23.48
CA SER A 4 -10.07 -0.24 23.18
C SER A 4 -10.39 -1.10 21.96
N SER A 5 -11.67 -1.16 21.57
CA SER A 5 -12.22 -2.11 20.59
C SER A 5 -12.91 -1.40 19.41
N THR A 6 -13.28 -0.13 19.55
CA THR A 6 -13.81 0.71 18.47
C THR A 6 -13.14 2.08 18.51
N GLY A 7 -12.62 2.54 17.36
CA GLY A 7 -11.65 3.64 17.33
C GLY A 7 -11.51 4.31 15.96
N ASP A 8 -12.20 3.77 14.97
CA ASP A 8 -12.18 4.22 13.60
C ASP A 8 -13.07 5.45 13.42
N ALA A 9 -12.48 6.45 12.78
CA ALA A 9 -13.15 7.64 12.28
C ALA A 9 -12.47 8.01 10.97
N ASP A 10 -13.22 8.63 10.07
CA ASP A 10 -12.67 9.11 8.82
C ASP A 10 -13.30 10.43 8.39
N PHE A 11 -12.66 11.00 7.38
CA PHE A 11 -13.14 12.12 6.61
C PHE A 11 -13.04 11.75 5.13
N LEU A 12 -14.13 11.97 4.40
CA LEU A 12 -14.24 11.72 2.96
C LEU A 12 -14.69 13.01 2.27
N LYS A 13 -13.94 13.45 1.27
CA LYS A 13 -14.33 14.56 0.39
C LYS A 13 -14.55 14.01 -1.01
N GLU A 14 -15.77 14.16 -1.53
CA GLU A 14 -16.15 13.77 -2.89
C GLU A 14 -16.89 14.93 -3.55
N GLY A 15 -16.17 15.68 -4.39
CA GLY A 15 -16.68 16.95 -4.91
C GLY A 15 -17.11 17.87 -3.77
N ALA A 16 -18.36 18.34 -3.83
CA ALA A 16 -19.00 19.20 -2.82
C ALA A 16 -19.46 18.45 -1.56
N SER A 17 -19.39 17.12 -1.54
CA SER A 17 -19.85 16.28 -0.43
C SER A 17 -18.73 16.03 0.58
N LEU A 18 -18.93 16.44 1.83
CA LEU A 18 -18.02 16.18 2.94
C LEU A 18 -18.66 15.19 3.92
N GLY A 19 -18.13 13.97 3.95
CA GLY A 19 -18.59 12.88 4.80
C GLY A 19 -17.67 12.67 6.01
N PHE A 20 -18.27 12.61 7.20
CA PHE A 20 -17.58 12.32 8.46
C PHE A 20 -18.11 11.00 9.01
N TYR A 21 -17.26 9.98 9.10
CA TYR A 21 -17.63 8.73 9.74
C TYR A 21 -17.32 8.79 11.23
N TRP A 22 -18.34 8.51 12.04
CA TRP A 22 -18.21 8.41 13.48
C TRP A 22 -19.22 7.40 14.03
N TYR A 23 -18.72 6.48 14.85
CA TYR A 23 -19.54 5.61 15.69
C TYR A 23 -20.63 4.84 14.90
N GLY A 24 -20.20 4.13 13.84
CA GLY A 24 -21.09 3.27 13.05
C GLY A 24 -21.91 4.00 11.98
N SER A 25 -21.81 5.33 11.87
CA SER A 25 -22.60 6.10 10.91
C SER A 25 -21.78 7.17 10.21
N ARG A 26 -22.08 7.40 8.92
CA ARG A 26 -21.55 8.53 8.17
C ARG A 26 -22.56 9.69 8.20
N LYS A 27 -22.07 10.88 8.53
CA LYS A 27 -22.82 12.13 8.42
C LYS A 27 -22.21 12.96 7.30
N THR A 28 -23.04 13.43 6.39
CA THR A 28 -22.59 14.15 5.21
C THR A 28 -23.15 15.56 5.22
N ILE A 29 -22.32 16.53 4.87
CA ILE A 29 -22.71 17.91 4.59
C ILE A 29 -22.36 18.23 3.14
N TYR A 30 -23.18 19.09 2.52
CA TYR A 30 -22.96 19.56 1.16
C TYR A 30 -22.46 21.00 1.21
N VAL A 31 -21.27 21.23 0.65
CA VAL A 31 -20.59 22.53 0.64
C VAL A 31 -20.10 22.80 -0.79
N PRO A 32 -20.94 23.40 -1.65
CA PRO A 32 -20.62 23.63 -3.07
C PRO A 32 -19.30 24.39 -3.27
N GLU A 33 -19.00 25.34 -2.40
CA GLU A 33 -17.82 26.21 -2.49
C GLU A 33 -16.51 25.42 -2.36
N LEU A 34 -16.56 24.22 -1.79
CA LEU A 34 -15.40 23.36 -1.59
C LEU A 34 -15.26 22.27 -2.66
N GLU A 35 -16.14 22.21 -3.67
CA GLU A 35 -16.15 21.14 -4.66
C GLU A 35 -14.77 20.92 -5.29
N ASN A 36 -14.21 21.98 -5.84
CA ASN A 36 -12.94 21.98 -6.56
C ASN A 36 -11.75 22.48 -5.72
N VAL A 37 -11.96 22.69 -4.42
CA VAL A 37 -10.89 23.14 -3.52
C VAL A 37 -10.01 21.95 -3.14
N GLU A 38 -8.71 22.08 -3.37
CA GLU A 38 -7.72 21.06 -3.02
C GLU A 38 -7.45 21.01 -1.53
N ILE A 39 -7.17 19.82 -1.01
CA ILE A 39 -6.74 19.63 0.37
C ILE A 39 -5.24 19.93 0.44
N ALA A 40 -4.87 21.06 1.04
CA ALA A 40 -3.47 21.47 1.17
C ALA A 40 -2.71 20.71 2.29
N LYS A 41 -3.40 20.35 3.37
CA LYS A 41 -2.79 19.72 4.54
C LYS A 41 -3.80 18.88 5.31
N VAL A 42 -3.37 17.72 5.77
CA VAL A 42 -4.08 16.94 6.79
C VAL A 42 -3.20 16.87 8.03
N TYR A 43 -3.77 17.17 9.19
CA TYR A 43 -3.09 17.05 10.46
C TYR A 43 -4.06 16.49 11.50
N LEU A 44 -3.52 15.67 12.40
CA LEU A 44 -4.25 15.16 13.54
C LEU A 44 -3.87 16.00 14.76
N TYR A 45 -4.87 16.60 15.39
CA TYR A 45 -4.70 17.29 16.66
C TYR A 45 -5.32 16.46 17.77
N ILE A 46 -4.55 16.20 18.82
CA ILE A 46 -5.06 15.59 20.03
C ILE A 46 -4.81 16.54 21.19
N GLY A 47 -5.88 16.91 21.87
CA GLY A 47 -5.82 17.86 22.96
C GLY A 47 -6.92 17.64 23.97
N GLN A 48 -6.73 18.24 25.15
CA GLN A 48 -7.65 18.22 26.26
C GLN A 48 -8.24 19.61 26.46
N PHE A 49 -9.53 19.68 26.80
CA PHE A 49 -10.16 20.93 27.20
C PHE A 49 -9.59 21.44 28.52
N LYS A 50 -9.42 22.76 28.61
CA LYS A 50 -9.02 23.44 29.86
C LYS A 50 -10.01 23.05 30.97
N ASN A 51 -9.47 22.63 32.11
CA ASN A 51 -10.21 22.17 33.30
C ASN A 51 -11.02 20.86 33.13
N SER A 52 -10.76 20.06 32.09
CA SER A 52 -11.34 18.71 32.00
C SER A 52 -10.68 17.77 33.02
N ASN A 53 -11.46 17.07 33.83
CA ASN A 53 -10.99 15.98 34.69
C ASN A 53 -10.99 14.61 34.00
N LYS A 54 -11.34 14.56 32.71
CA LYS A 54 -11.34 13.34 31.90
C LYS A 54 -9.96 13.11 31.31
N PHE A 55 -9.05 12.63 32.15
CA PHE A 55 -7.70 12.26 31.72
C PHE A 55 -7.78 11.01 30.84
N ILE A 56 -7.23 11.07 29.63
CA ILE A 56 -7.15 9.91 28.74
C ILE A 56 -5.94 9.09 29.18
N ASN A 57 -6.16 7.98 29.88
CA ASN A 57 -5.08 7.13 30.41
C ASN A 57 -4.26 6.45 29.32
N ASN A 58 -4.85 6.19 28.15
CA ASN A 58 -4.16 5.64 27.00
C ASN A 58 -4.67 6.32 25.74
N LEU A 59 -3.81 7.14 25.15
CA LEU A 59 -4.04 7.79 23.88
C LEU A 59 -3.02 7.24 22.88
N SER A 60 -3.49 6.38 21.99
CA SER A 60 -2.65 5.78 20.96
C SER A 60 -3.30 5.93 19.59
N ILE A 61 -2.47 6.31 18.62
CA ILE A 61 -2.83 6.27 17.19
C ILE A 61 -2.30 4.93 16.69
N ARG A 62 -3.18 4.02 16.28
CA ARG A 62 -2.78 2.71 15.76
C ARG A 62 -2.50 2.73 14.25
N GLY A 63 -3.09 3.69 13.53
CA GLY A 63 -2.88 3.88 12.11
C GLY A 63 -3.53 5.17 11.63
N LEU A 64 -2.92 5.79 10.63
CA LEU A 64 -3.44 6.93 9.91
C LEU A 64 -3.20 6.69 8.43
N ASN A 65 -4.27 6.59 7.65
CA ASN A 65 -4.22 6.35 6.22
C ASN A 65 -4.79 7.56 5.47
N LEU A 66 -4.10 7.97 4.43
CA LEU A 66 -4.47 9.08 3.57
C LEU A 66 -4.53 8.56 2.13
N MET A 67 -5.68 8.71 1.48
CA MET A 67 -5.88 8.23 0.12
C MET A 67 -6.55 9.31 -0.72
N LYS A 68 -5.93 9.67 -1.84
CA LYS A 68 -6.53 10.54 -2.86
C LYS A 68 -7.23 9.65 -3.90
N ASN A 69 -8.54 9.67 -3.88
CA ASN A 69 -9.38 8.91 -4.81
C ASN A 69 -9.64 9.70 -6.10
N ASN A 70 -10.14 9.02 -7.13
CA ASN A 70 -10.58 9.62 -8.39
C ASN A 70 -9.51 10.48 -9.09
N VAL A 71 -8.26 10.03 -9.05
CA VAL A 71 -7.16 10.67 -9.79
C VAL A 71 -7.20 10.26 -11.25
N SER A 72 -7.31 11.24 -12.16
CA SER A 72 -7.23 11.04 -13.62
C SER A 72 -5.77 10.96 -14.07
N VAL A 73 -4.98 10.07 -13.46
CA VAL A 73 -3.56 9.92 -13.78
C VAL A 73 -3.27 8.46 -14.06
N TRP A 74 -2.87 8.15 -15.29
CA TRP A 74 -1.97 7.02 -15.53
C TRP A 74 -0.64 7.41 -14.92
N SER A 75 -0.39 6.98 -13.69
CA SER A 75 0.89 7.19 -13.04
C SER A 75 1.82 6.08 -13.50
N ASP A 76 2.84 6.41 -14.30
CA ASP A 76 4.04 5.59 -14.39
C ASP A 76 4.68 5.63 -13.00
N ILE A 77 4.29 4.71 -12.11
CA ILE A 77 4.98 4.51 -10.84
C ILE A 77 6.36 3.97 -11.23
N PRO A 78 7.44 4.78 -11.21
CA PRO A 78 8.72 4.39 -11.81
C PRO A 78 9.36 3.22 -11.05
N ASN A 79 8.97 3.10 -9.77
CA ASN A 79 9.43 2.07 -8.87
C ASN A 79 8.21 1.40 -8.20
N ARG A 80 7.79 0.26 -8.75
CA ARG A 80 6.68 -0.54 -8.23
C ARG A 80 6.96 -1.04 -6.80
N TYR A 81 8.23 -1.19 -6.44
CA TYR A 81 8.68 -1.79 -5.19
C TYR A 81 9.39 -0.76 -4.32
N ALA A 82 9.14 -0.77 -3.01
CA ALA A 82 9.83 0.13 -2.08
C ALA A 82 11.29 -0.31 -1.90
N ALA A 83 12.15 0.61 -1.43
CA ALA A 83 13.51 0.25 -1.05
C ALA A 83 13.49 -0.84 0.04
N GLY A 84 14.27 -1.90 -0.16
CA GLY A 84 14.29 -3.07 0.73
C GLY A 84 13.15 -4.07 0.54
N SER A 85 12.28 -3.88 -0.47
CA SER A 85 11.31 -4.90 -0.84
C SER A 85 12.00 -6.20 -1.27
N VAL A 86 11.44 -7.33 -0.84
CA VAL A 86 11.85 -8.67 -1.26
C VAL A 86 10.82 -9.21 -2.25
N ILE A 87 11.30 -9.66 -3.41
CA ILE A 87 10.48 -10.30 -4.44
C ILE A 87 10.93 -11.75 -4.54
N GLU A 88 10.00 -12.67 -4.34
CA GLU A 88 10.22 -14.11 -4.45
C GLU A 88 9.41 -14.63 -5.63
N ILE A 89 10.08 -15.38 -6.51
CA ILE A 89 9.45 -16.01 -7.68
C ILE A 89 9.59 -17.51 -7.50
N ASP A 90 8.49 -18.16 -7.16
CA ASP A 90 8.39 -19.61 -7.09
C ASP A 90 8.02 -20.15 -8.48
N MET A 91 9.06 -20.56 -9.20
CA MET A 91 8.92 -21.12 -10.55
C MET A 91 8.25 -22.49 -10.57
N GLU A 92 8.23 -23.21 -9.45
CA GLU A 92 7.61 -24.55 -9.38
C GLU A 92 6.10 -24.45 -9.19
N ASN A 93 5.63 -23.52 -8.37
CA ASN A 93 4.22 -23.37 -8.03
C ASN A 93 3.52 -22.23 -8.79
N ASP A 94 4.17 -21.63 -9.78
CA ASP A 94 3.69 -20.49 -10.54
C ASP A 94 3.26 -19.31 -9.65
N LYS A 95 4.07 -18.95 -8.65
CA LYS A 95 3.73 -17.90 -7.67
C LYS A 95 4.77 -16.80 -7.60
N ILE A 96 4.27 -15.59 -7.36
CA ILE A 96 5.11 -14.42 -7.10
C ILE A 96 4.67 -13.83 -5.78
N PHE A 97 5.64 -13.52 -4.92
CA PHE A 97 5.41 -12.86 -3.66
C PHE A 97 6.21 -11.56 -3.61
N THR A 98 5.59 -10.51 -3.09
CA THR A 98 6.25 -9.24 -2.77
C THR A 98 6.07 -9.03 -1.28
N ASN A 99 7.18 -9.00 -0.54
CA ASN A 99 7.18 -8.91 0.92
C ASN A 99 6.27 -9.98 1.58
N GLY A 100 6.30 -11.21 1.08
CA GLY A 100 5.48 -12.33 1.55
C GLY A 100 4.00 -12.33 1.11
N VAL A 101 3.56 -11.32 0.35
CA VAL A 101 2.17 -11.23 -0.15
C VAL A 101 2.10 -11.70 -1.59
N ALA A 102 1.13 -12.57 -1.91
CA ALA A 102 0.91 -13.06 -3.26
C ALA A 102 0.59 -11.91 -4.24
N THR A 103 1.39 -11.82 -5.30
CA THR A 103 1.40 -10.71 -6.27
C THR A 103 1.51 -11.22 -7.71
N ASN A 104 0.96 -12.38 -8.04
CA ASN A 104 0.93 -12.93 -9.41
C ASN A 104 0.44 -11.96 -10.51
N LYS A 105 -0.38 -10.97 -10.14
CA LYS A 105 -0.79 -9.87 -11.05
C LYS A 105 0.39 -9.03 -11.58
N ASP A 106 1.54 -9.09 -10.91
CA ASP A 106 2.76 -8.40 -11.30
C ASP A 106 3.50 -9.11 -12.43
N PHE A 107 3.12 -10.35 -12.72
CA PHE A 107 3.68 -11.09 -13.84
C PHE A 107 3.39 -10.42 -15.17
N ILE A 108 4.41 -10.33 -16.02
CA ILE A 108 4.29 -9.74 -17.35
C ILE A 108 3.40 -10.64 -18.20
N LYS A 109 2.38 -10.05 -18.83
CA LYS A 109 1.54 -10.76 -19.80
C LYS A 109 2.41 -11.35 -20.92
N GLY A 110 2.39 -12.67 -21.06
CA GLY A 110 3.19 -13.41 -22.06
C GLY A 110 4.51 -13.97 -21.53
N GLY A 111 4.88 -13.72 -20.27
CA GLY A 111 5.95 -14.46 -19.61
C GLY A 111 5.56 -15.91 -19.33
N ASN A 112 6.55 -16.76 -19.01
CA ASN A 112 6.33 -18.14 -18.55
C ASN A 112 7.14 -18.43 -17.28
N PHE A 113 6.57 -19.20 -16.36
CA PHE A 113 7.37 -19.90 -15.34
C PHE A 113 8.09 -21.06 -16.03
N PHE A 114 9.36 -21.28 -15.68
CA PHE A 114 10.22 -22.19 -16.42
C PHE A 114 11.08 -23.05 -15.50
N SER A 115 11.46 -24.22 -16.02
CA SER A 115 12.51 -25.07 -15.45
C SER A 115 13.84 -24.78 -16.14
N LEU A 116 14.93 -24.86 -15.38
CA LEU A 116 16.27 -24.78 -15.94
C LEU A 116 16.54 -26.04 -16.78
N PRO A 117 16.96 -25.91 -18.06
CA PRO A 117 17.31 -27.05 -18.88
C PRO A 117 18.60 -27.72 -18.38
N PRO A 118 18.83 -29.02 -18.69
CA PRO A 118 20.10 -29.68 -18.38
C PRO A 118 21.30 -28.97 -19.02
N GLY A 119 22.42 -28.94 -18.30
CA GLY A 119 23.67 -28.31 -18.76
C GLY A 119 23.83 -26.88 -18.24
N GLU A 120 24.54 -26.05 -19.00
CA GLU A 120 24.83 -24.68 -18.60
C GLU A 120 23.72 -23.71 -19.04
N SER A 121 23.25 -22.90 -18.09
CA SER A 121 22.26 -21.84 -18.32
C SER A 121 22.78 -20.50 -17.82
N THR A 122 22.48 -19.43 -18.53
CA THR A 122 22.75 -18.06 -18.08
C THR A 122 21.44 -17.36 -17.73
N LEU A 123 21.32 -16.87 -16.50
CA LEU A 123 20.17 -16.08 -16.06
C LEU A 123 20.45 -14.58 -16.23
N LEU A 124 19.63 -13.90 -17.03
CA LEU A 124 19.69 -12.45 -17.20
C LEU A 124 18.65 -11.77 -16.31
N ILE A 125 19.10 -10.90 -15.40
CA ILE A 125 18.23 -10.10 -14.54
C ILE A 125 18.32 -8.65 -15.00
N ASN A 126 17.23 -8.17 -15.59
CA ASN A 126 17.12 -6.78 -16.02
C ASN A 126 16.45 -5.97 -14.91
N GLN A 127 17.09 -4.88 -14.52
CA GLN A 127 16.52 -3.92 -13.56
C GLN A 127 16.00 -2.68 -14.26
N SER A 128 15.05 -2.01 -13.61
CA SER A 128 14.56 -0.70 -14.05
C SER A 128 15.71 0.31 -14.09
N ALA A 129 15.69 1.23 -15.07
CA ALA A 129 16.65 2.34 -15.15
C ALA A 129 16.57 3.31 -13.94
N PHE A 130 15.46 3.25 -13.19
CA PHE A 130 15.27 4.00 -11.95
C PHE A 130 15.93 3.33 -10.73
N ASN A 131 16.41 2.09 -10.87
CA ASN A 131 17.14 1.42 -9.81
C ASN A 131 18.65 1.68 -9.95
N HIS A 132 19.20 2.49 -9.05
CA HIS A 132 20.62 2.84 -9.05
C HIS A 132 21.49 1.87 -8.26
N THR A 133 20.87 0.96 -7.49
CA THR A 133 21.58 -0.05 -6.70
C THR A 133 21.11 -1.44 -7.15
N PRO A 134 21.99 -2.28 -7.72
CA PRO A 134 21.59 -3.61 -8.13
C PRO A 134 20.93 -4.40 -6.99
N PRO A 135 19.86 -5.16 -7.26
CA PRO A 135 19.23 -5.98 -6.25
C PRO A 135 20.20 -7.09 -5.82
N GLN A 136 20.11 -7.49 -4.55
CA GLN A 136 20.69 -8.75 -4.12
C GLN A 136 19.84 -9.89 -4.71
N VAL A 137 20.49 -10.83 -5.37
CA VAL A 137 19.83 -11.95 -6.04
C VAL A 137 20.29 -13.23 -5.36
N GLU A 138 19.31 -14.02 -4.95
CA GLU A 138 19.51 -15.38 -4.46
C GLU A 138 18.71 -16.33 -5.34
N LEU A 139 19.36 -17.42 -5.78
CA LEU A 139 18.75 -18.44 -6.62
C LEU A 139 18.86 -19.78 -5.89
N THR A 140 17.73 -20.45 -5.74
CA THR A 140 17.66 -21.83 -5.27
C THR A 140 17.03 -22.69 -6.35
N TRP A 141 17.60 -23.86 -6.58
CA TRP A 141 17.08 -24.83 -7.54
C TRP A 141 17.26 -26.24 -7.00
N LYS A 142 16.49 -27.16 -7.56
CA LYS A 142 16.62 -28.58 -7.31
C LYS A 142 16.87 -29.29 -8.63
N GLU A 143 17.83 -30.20 -8.64
CA GLU A 143 18.02 -31.10 -9.76
C GLU A 143 16.97 -32.20 -9.70
N ASN A 144 16.37 -32.52 -10.85
CA ASN A 144 15.52 -33.68 -10.99
C ASN A 144 16.24 -34.69 -11.86
N TYR A 145 16.41 -35.90 -11.34
CA TYR A 145 17.05 -37.00 -12.05
C TYR A 145 15.95 -37.96 -12.51
N LEU A 146 15.90 -38.24 -13.82
CA LEU A 146 15.09 -39.30 -14.42
C LEU A 146 15.89 -40.59 -14.55
#